data_AF-A0A4Q0LKQ2-F1
#
_entry.id   AF-A0A4Q0LKQ2-F1
#
_cell.length_a   1.000
_cell.length_b   1.000
_cell.length_c   1.000
_cell.angle_alpha   90.00
_cell.angle_beta   90.00
_cell.angle_gamma   90.00
#
_symmetry.space_group_name_H-M   'P 1'
#
loop_
_entity.id
_entity.type
_entity.pdbx_description
1 polymer ?
#
loop_
_entity_poly.entity_id
_entity_poly.type
_entity_poly.pdbx_seq_one_letter_code
_entity_poly.pdbx_strand_id
1 'polypeptide(L)' 'GVTTREIADLIEKMYGSHYSPAQVSNISKQMIPKVEAYHKRKLSDKFFCVYLDATYLPLRRETFEREAVYIAIGIKPN' A
#
# COMPACT_ATOMS: atom_id res chain seq x y z
N GLY A 1 -6.48 -5.48 -6.35
CA GLY A 1 -5.01 -5.54 -6.49
C GLY A 1 -4.65 -6.77 -7.28
N VAL A 2 -3.44 -6.82 -7.83
CA VAL A 2 -2.91 -7.98 -8.57
C VAL A 2 -1.85 -8.65 -7.70
N THR A 3 -1.88 -9.98 -7.58
CA THR A 3 -0.91 -10.73 -6.79
C THR A 3 0.47 -10.72 -7.45
N THR A 4 1.53 -10.92 -6.68
CA THR A 4 2.90 -10.97 -7.22
C THR A 4 3.12 -12.11 -8.23
N ARG A 5 2.32 -13.18 -8.13
CA ARG A 5 2.32 -14.29 -9.10
C ARG A 5 1.67 -13.88 -10.42
N GLU A 6 0.48 -13.29 -10.36
CA GLU A 6 -0.19 -12.77 -11.56
C GLU A 6 0.66 -11.71 -12.29
N ILE A 7 1.39 -10.86 -11.55
CA ILE A 7 2.34 -9.91 -12.15
C ILE A 7 3.50 -10.64 -12.83
N ALA A 8 4.09 -11.64 -12.18
CA ALA A 8 5.17 -12.44 -12.76
C ALA A 8 4.70 -13.14 -14.06
N ASP A 9 3.53 -13.78 -14.02
CA ASP A 9 2.93 -14.46 -15.17
C ASP A 9 2.62 -13.49 -16.32
N LEU A 10 2.15 -12.28 -15.99
CA LEU A 10 1.87 -11.23 -16.98
C LEU A 10 3.16 -10.75 -17.67
N ILE A 11 4.21 -10.48 -16.89
CA ILE A 11 5.49 -10.04 -17.45
C ILE A 11 6.10 -11.14 -18.31
N GLU A 12 6.02 -12.39 -17.87
CA GLU A 12 6.49 -13.54 -18.65
C GLU A 12 5.79 -13.63 -20.03
N LYS A 13 4.47 -13.48 -20.07
CA LYS A 13 3.70 -13.50 -21.32
C LYS A 13 4.03 -12.32 -22.26
N MET A 14 4.34 -11.16 -21.70
CA MET A 14 4.59 -9.94 -22.47
C MET A 14 6.03 -9.83 -22.97
N TYR A 15 7.01 -10.30 -22.19
CA TYR A 15 8.44 -10.02 -22.40
C TYR A 15 9.36 -11.24 -22.22
N GLY A 16 8.84 -12.44 -21.92
CA GLY A 16 9.64 -13.63 -21.59
C GLY A 16 10.02 -13.72 -20.10
N SER A 17 10.66 -14.82 -19.69
CA SER A 17 10.94 -15.11 -18.27
C SER A 17 11.92 -14.09 -17.67
N HIS A 18 11.40 -13.11 -16.92
CA HIS A 18 12.20 -12.01 -16.39
C HIS A 18 12.07 -11.75 -14.88
N TYR A 19 10.92 -12.04 -14.26
CA TYR A 19 10.74 -11.78 -12.83
C TYR A 19 9.98 -12.90 -12.12
N SER A 20 10.57 -13.36 -11.02
CA SER A 20 9.90 -14.18 -10.02
C SER A 20 8.96 -13.33 -9.14
N PRO A 21 7.97 -13.94 -8.46
CA PRO A 21 7.12 -13.23 -7.50
C PRO A 21 7.91 -12.54 -6.39
N ALA A 22 9.06 -13.09 -6.00
CA ALA A 22 9.96 -12.49 -5.02
C ALA A 22 10.66 -11.24 -5.56
N GLN A 23 11.09 -11.24 -6.82
CA GLN A 23 11.64 -10.06 -7.49
C GLN A 23 10.60 -8.94 -7.58
N VAL A 24 9.36 -9.26 -7.95
CA VAL A 24 8.24 -8.29 -7.95
C VAL A 24 8.07 -7.66 -6.56
N SER A 25 8.03 -8.48 -5.50
CA SER A 25 7.94 -7.98 -4.12
C SER A 25 9.11 -7.06 -3.74
N ASN A 26 10.34 -7.41 -4.14
CA ASN A 26 11.53 -6.59 -3.87
C ASN A 26 11.50 -5.26 -4.63
N ILE A 27 10.98 -5.23 -5.86
CA ILE A 27 10.77 -3.98 -6.59
C ILE A 27 9.76 -3.10 -5.85
N SER A 28 8.66 -3.65 -5.34
CA SER A 28 7.67 -2.87 -4.57
C SER A 28 8.26 -2.23 -3.31
N LYS A 29 9.27 -2.84 -2.68
CA LYS A 29 9.97 -2.26 -1.51
C LYS A 29 10.67 -0.94 -1.84
N GLN A 30 11.01 -0.67 -3.11
CA GLN A 30 11.59 0.62 -3.52
C GLN A 30 10.63 1.80 -3.30
N MET A 31 9.33 1.54 -3.06
CA MET A 31 8.34 2.56 -2.73
C MET A 31 8.41 3.01 -1.27
N ILE A 32 9.08 2.27 -0.38
CA ILE A 32 9.14 2.56 1.07
C ILE A 32 9.55 4.02 1.36
N PRO A 33 10.62 4.58 0.75
CA PRO A 33 11.01 5.98 1.02
C PRO A 33 9.92 6.98 0.63
N LYS A 34 9.15 6.72 -0.44
CA LYS A 34 8.03 7.58 -0.86
C LYS A 34 6.85 7.48 0.11
N VAL A 35 6.58 6.29 0.67
CA VAL A 35 5.56 6.09 1.71
C VAL A 35 5.94 6.86 2.97
N GLU A 36 7.20 6.76 3.41
CA GLU A 36 7.70 7.52 4.57
C GLU A 36 7.61 9.04 4.36
N ALA A 37 8.02 9.52 3.19
CA ALA A 37 7.89 10.94 2.83
C ALA A 37 6.43 11.39 2.82
N TYR A 38 5.52 10.56 2.32
CA TYR A 38 4.08 10.84 2.35
C TYR A 38 3.56 10.93 3.79
N HIS A 39 3.98 10.06 4.70
CA HIS A 39 3.57 10.13 6.11
C HIS A 39 4.08 11.38 6.82
N LYS A 40 5.27 11.88 6.45
CA LYS A 40 5.88 13.09 7.04
C LYS A 40 5.47 14.40 6.36
N ARG A 41 4.64 14.34 5.32
CA ARG A 41 4.24 15.54 4.56
C ARG A 41 3.55 16.57 5.45
N LYS A 42 3.75 17.85 5.16
CA LYS A 42 2.98 18.92 5.81
C LYS A 42 1.49 18.79 5.44
N LEU A 43 0.63 18.79 6.45
CA LEU A 43 -0.82 18.80 6.27
C LEU A 43 -1.33 20.25 6.21
N SER A 44 -2.58 20.42 5.77
CA SER A 44 -3.25 21.72 5.84
C SER A 44 -3.51 22.08 7.30
N ASP A 45 -3.40 23.37 7.63
CA ASP A 45 -3.73 23.85 8.98
C ASP A 45 -5.25 23.83 9.24
N LYS A 46 -6.06 23.75 8.18
CA LYS A 46 -7.52 23.70 8.24
C LYS A 46 -8.08 22.60 7.35
N PHE A 47 -9.09 21.91 7.87
CA PHE A 47 -9.94 20.98 7.16
C PHE A 47 -11.40 21.34 7.46
N PHE A 48 -12.26 21.30 6.45
CA PHE A 48 -13.70 21.49 6.62
C PHE A 48 -14.30 20.32 7.40
N CYS A 49 -13.87 19.09 7.06
CA CYS A 49 -14.21 17.88 7.80
C CYS A 49 -13.11 16.83 7.65
N VAL A 50 -13.05 15.89 8.59
CA VAL A 50 -12.17 14.72 8.55
C VAL A 50 -13.01 13.47 8.79
N TYR A 51 -12.94 12.54 7.85
CA TYR A 51 -13.54 11.21 7.99
C TYR A 51 -12.50 10.23 8.51
N LEU A 52 -12.92 9.39 9.45
CA LEU A 52 -12.12 8.31 10.00
C LEU A 52 -12.82 6.99 9.71
N ASP A 53 -12.09 6.04 9.18
CA ASP A 53 -12.54 4.66 8.97
C ASP A 53 -11.51 3.67 9.51
N ALA A 54 -11.97 2.47 9.85
CA ALA A 54 -11.14 1.39 10.34
C ALA A 54 -11.49 0.09 9.59
N THR A 55 -10.64 -0.32 8.66
CA THR A 55 -10.80 -1.58 7.95
C THR A 55 -9.97 -2.67 8.64
N TYR A 56 -10.61 -3.75 9.08
CA TYR A 56 -9.92 -4.89 9.69
C TYR A 56 -9.39 -5.85 8.64
N LEU A 57 -8.08 -6.06 8.63
CA LEU A 57 -7.39 -6.99 7.72
C LEU A 57 -6.69 -8.10 8.50
N PRO A 58 -6.71 -9.35 8.02
CA PRO A 58 -5.91 -10.41 8.61
C PRO A 58 -4.43 -10.14 8.32
N LEU A 59 -3.64 -9.90 9.38
CA LEU A 59 -2.19 -9.73 9.30
C LEU A 59 -1.52 -10.94 9.95
N ARG A 60 -0.44 -11.39 9.31
CA ARG A 60 0.39 -12.47 9.85
C ARG A 60 1.54 -11.84 10.65
N ARG A 61 1.52 -12.05 11.96
CA ARG A 61 2.66 -11.80 12.85
C ARG A 61 3.31 -13.16 13.14
N GLU A 62 2.99 -13.75 14.28
CA GLU A 62 3.27 -15.16 14.59
C GLU A 62 2.09 -16.05 14.15
N THR A 63 0.89 -15.67 14.55
CA THR A 63 -0.40 -16.21 14.09
C THR A 63 -1.08 -15.22 13.13
N PHE A 64 -2.23 -15.61 12.57
CA PHE A 64 -3.09 -14.71 11.80
C PHE A 64 -4.10 -14.05 12.73
N GLU A 65 -4.00 -12.73 12.88
CA GLU A 65 -4.93 -11.94 13.68
C GLU A 65 -5.51 -10.80 12.84
N ARG A 66 -6.73 -10.38 13.17
CA ARG A 66 -7.37 -9.24 12.50
C ARG A 66 -6.94 -7.96 13.19
N GLU A 67 -6.19 -7.13 12.47
CA GLU A 67 -5.75 -5.81 12.95
C GLU A 67 -6.52 -4.72 12.18
N ALA A 68 -6.82 -3.61 12.86
CA ALA A 68 -7.48 -2.45 12.25
C ALA A 68 -6.46 -1.56 11.54
N VAL A 69 -6.71 -1.29 10.26
CA VAL A 69 -6.00 -0.25 9.50
C VAL A 69 -6.86 1.01 9.51
N TYR A 70 -6.36 2.05 10.18
CA TYR A 70 -7.04 3.34 10.27
C TYR A 70 -6.74 4.21 9.06
N ILE A 71 -7.78 4.76 8.45
CA ILE A 71 -7.69 5.69 7.32
C ILE A 71 -8.33 7.01 7.72
N ALA A 72 -7.60 8.11 7.55
CA ALA A 72 -8.08 9.45 7.78
C ALA A 72 -8.09 10.25 6.47
N ILE A 73 -9.26 10.79 6.11
CA ILE A 73 -9.45 11.58 4.88
C ILE A 73 -9.98 12.96 5.26
N GLY A 74 -9.19 14.00 5.01
CA GLY A 74 -9.57 15.39 5.26
C GLY A 74 -10.01 16.11 3.99
N ILE A 75 -11.18 16.77 4.03
CA ILE A 75 -11.62 17.71 2.99
C ILE A 75 -11.07 19.08 3.34
N LYS A 76 -10.27 19.68 2.46
CA LYS A 76 -9.73 21.02 2.65
C LYS A 76 -10.82 22.07 2.33
N PRO A 77 -10.89 23.19 3.06
CA PRO A 77 -11.59 24.36 2.56
C PRO A 77 -10.87 24.86 1.30
N ASN A 78 -11.63 25.30 0.29
CA ASN A 78 -11.09 25.86 -0.96
C ASN A 78 -10.09 26.99 -0.69
#